data_AF-A0A1M6SQA8-F1
#
_entry.id   AF-A0A1M6SQA8-F1
#
_cell.length_a   1.000
_cell.length_b   1.000
_cell.length_c   1.000
_cell.angle_alpha   90.00
_cell.angle_beta   90.00
_cell.angle_gamma   90.00
#
_symmetry.space_group_name_H-M   'P 1'
#
loop_
_entity.id
_entity.type
_entity.pdbx_description
1 polymer ?
#
loop_
_entity_poly.entity_id
_entity_poly.type
_entity_poly.pdbx_seq_one_letter_code
_entity_poly.pdbx_strand_id
1 'polypeptide(L)'
;MKRLFSFAIIMVLLLSIISYAQQNQNGYDKIVDAFEKTDSNFESYNINGHAQIDDKFLSFEEMNDIANKINESLGIDISNLEYTKTEQDNFRQVYTYSKNMDSHGVSVIIESEKCENVEQTHIIVDINNNEVYKDIVENYTKLKNILKNYSSNLDLYSCIIGYFEEKVDKKCYNSIAKNIFSDLNAVKKEEIQDENMLSVTGYTSDLNEYIAYGGNKVNLNVSLRYSEYEDKTFVYIGTPLIVLEY
;
A
#
# COMPACT_ATOMS: atom_id res chain seq x y z
N MET A 1 34.51 0.10 16.42
CA MET A 1 34.29 1.55 16.27
C MET A 1 33.25 1.77 15.18
N LYS A 2 32.14 2.44 15.55
CA LYS A 2 31.06 3.01 14.74
C LYS A 2 30.34 2.07 13.75
N ARG A 3 29.30 1.40 14.25
CA ARG A 3 28.15 1.00 13.42
C ARG A 3 27.50 2.29 12.91
N LEU A 4 27.58 2.52 11.60
CA LEU A 4 26.80 3.55 10.92
C LEU A 4 25.34 3.09 10.98
N PHE A 5 24.59 3.62 11.95
CA PHE A 5 23.14 3.66 11.84
C PHE A 5 22.85 4.64 10.70
N SER A 6 22.62 4.11 9.50
CA SER A 6 22.00 4.87 8.44
C SER A 6 20.60 5.22 8.90
N PHE A 7 20.40 6.46 9.34
CA PHE A 7 19.07 7.05 9.44
C PHE A 7 18.55 7.17 8.00
N ALA A 8 17.81 6.16 7.54
CA ALA A 8 17.02 6.28 6.34
C ALA A 8 15.92 7.31 6.63
N ILE A 9 16.14 8.53 6.14
CA ILE A 9 15.07 9.51 5.97
C ILE A 9 14.24 8.95 4.81
N ILE A 10 13.17 8.24 5.11
CA ILE A 10 12.19 7.82 4.11
C ILE A 10 11.37 9.07 3.79
N MET A 11 11.85 9.86 2.83
CA MET A 11 11.09 11.00 2.31
C MET A 11 10.09 10.43 1.29
N VAL A 12 8.89 10.08 1.76
CA VAL A 12 7.80 9.65 0.88
C VAL A 12 7.35 10.87 0.07
N LEU A 13 7.62 10.86 -1.25
CA LEU A 13 7.13 11.89 -2.17
C LEU A 13 5.61 11.75 -2.30
N LEU A 14 4.87 12.56 -1.53
CA LEU A 14 3.41 12.65 -1.54
C LEU A 14 2.92 13.31 -2.84
N LEU A 15 2.57 12.52 -3.85
CA LEU A 15 1.62 12.97 -4.85
C LEU A 15 0.23 12.84 -4.23
N SER A 16 -0.38 13.95 -3.85
CA SER A 16 -1.77 14.02 -3.37
C SER A 16 -2.72 13.70 -4.53
N ILE A 17 -2.90 12.41 -4.81
CA ILE A 17 -3.91 11.95 -5.75
C ILE A 17 -5.21 11.82 -4.97
N ILE A 18 -6.17 12.70 -5.26
CA ILE A 18 -7.47 12.74 -4.57
C ILE A 18 -8.22 11.42 -4.84
N SER A 19 -8.34 10.56 -3.82
CA SER A 19 -9.18 9.37 -3.86
C SER A 19 -10.62 9.71 -3.47
N TYR A 20 -11.59 9.12 -4.16
CA TYR A 20 -13.02 9.25 -3.82
C TYR A 20 -13.53 7.94 -3.22
N ALA A 21 -14.17 8.00 -2.04
CA ALA A 21 -14.75 6.82 -1.37
C ALA A 21 -16.29 6.81 -1.44
N GLN A 22 -16.89 5.64 -1.71
CA GLN A 22 -18.33 5.38 -1.63
C GLN A 22 -18.60 4.12 -0.75
N GLN A 23 -19.71 4.11 0.01
CA GLN A 23 -19.95 3.15 1.09
C GLN A 23 -20.81 1.94 0.67
N ASN A 24 -20.21 0.74 0.53
CA ASN A 24 -20.71 -0.64 0.84
C ASN A 24 -19.93 -1.71 0.05
N GLN A 25 -19.63 -2.86 0.70
CA GLN A 25 -18.80 -4.01 0.26
C GLN A 25 -17.60 -3.69 -0.66
N ASN A 26 -16.39 -3.77 -0.11
CA ASN A 26 -15.15 -3.29 -0.74
C ASN A 26 -14.70 -4.01 -2.04
N GLY A 27 -15.47 -4.94 -2.61
CA GLY A 27 -15.13 -5.66 -3.85
C GLY A 27 -13.84 -6.49 -3.82
N TYR A 28 -13.09 -6.42 -2.73
CA TYR A 28 -11.71 -6.85 -2.65
C TYR A 28 -11.57 -8.37 -2.68
N ASP A 29 -12.60 -9.10 -2.26
CA ASP A 29 -12.69 -10.56 -2.44
C ASP A 29 -12.52 -10.95 -3.92
N LYS A 30 -13.01 -10.12 -4.86
CA LYS A 30 -12.84 -10.38 -6.30
C LYS A 30 -11.40 -10.22 -6.75
N ILE A 31 -10.62 -9.36 -6.10
CA ILE A 31 -9.17 -9.21 -6.36
C ILE A 31 -8.44 -10.49 -5.92
N VAL A 32 -8.84 -11.05 -4.77
CA VAL A 32 -8.33 -12.34 -4.30
C VAL A 32 -8.71 -13.46 -5.27
N ASP A 33 -9.97 -13.54 -5.71
CA ASP A 33 -10.43 -14.54 -6.68
C ASP A 33 -9.68 -14.44 -8.02
N ALA A 34 -9.45 -13.22 -8.51
CA ALA A 34 -8.70 -12.98 -9.74
C ALA A 34 -7.22 -13.37 -9.59
N PHE A 35 -6.63 -13.12 -8.42
CA PHE A 35 -5.29 -13.57 -8.08
C PHE A 35 -5.18 -15.11 -8.08
N GLU A 36 -6.10 -15.80 -7.41
CA GLU A 36 -6.11 -17.27 -7.35
C GLU A 36 -6.14 -17.92 -8.74
N LYS A 37 -6.92 -17.33 -9.67
CA LYS A 37 -7.01 -17.80 -11.06
C LYS A 37 -5.76 -17.57 -11.91
N THR A 38 -4.77 -16.85 -11.41
CA THR A 38 -3.48 -16.69 -12.11
C THR A 38 -2.63 -17.95 -12.07
N ASP A 39 -2.92 -18.87 -11.14
CA ASP A 39 -2.09 -20.05 -10.83
C ASP A 39 -0.63 -19.69 -10.48
N SER A 40 -0.38 -18.45 -10.07
CA SER A 40 0.93 -18.02 -9.56
C SER A 40 1.13 -18.44 -8.10
N ASN A 41 2.39 -18.61 -7.71
CA ASN A 41 2.74 -18.76 -6.30
C ASN A 41 2.53 -17.42 -5.58
N PHE A 42 2.12 -17.47 -4.32
CA PHE A 42 2.02 -16.27 -3.49
C PHE A 42 3.40 -15.86 -2.97
N GLU A 43 3.75 -14.59 -3.14
CA GLU A 43 4.97 -13.99 -2.56
C GLU A 43 4.61 -13.20 -1.29
N SER A 44 3.76 -12.19 -1.43
CA SER A 44 3.34 -11.33 -0.32
C SER A 44 2.18 -10.44 -0.71
N TYR A 45 1.59 -9.75 0.25
CA TYR A 45 0.81 -8.56 -0.02
C TYR A 45 1.27 -7.37 0.82
N ASN A 46 0.98 -6.19 0.31
CA ASN A 46 1.12 -4.92 1.00
C ASN A 46 -0.23 -4.19 1.06
N ILE A 47 -0.45 -3.47 2.16
CA ILE A 47 -1.48 -2.45 2.29
C ILE A 47 -0.80 -1.20 2.85
N ASN A 48 -0.93 -0.09 2.12
CA ASN A 48 -0.47 1.22 2.54
C ASN A 48 -1.68 2.13 2.76
N GLY A 49 -1.81 2.66 3.97
CA GLY A 49 -2.86 3.60 4.34
C GLY A 49 -2.29 4.96 4.72
N HIS A 50 -2.86 6.02 4.16
CA HIS A 50 -2.53 7.40 4.46
C HIS A 50 -3.77 8.14 4.97
N ALA A 51 -3.61 8.93 6.02
CA ALA A 51 -4.64 9.83 6.50
C ALA A 51 -4.01 11.18 6.90
N GLN A 52 -4.69 12.27 6.54
CA GLN A 52 -4.22 13.62 6.83
C GLN A 52 -5.10 14.29 7.90
N ILE A 53 -4.49 14.83 8.93
CA ILE A 53 -5.10 15.68 9.95
C ILE A 53 -4.68 17.12 9.69
N ASP A 54 -5.63 17.92 9.19
CA ASP A 54 -5.42 19.32 8.85
C ASP A 54 -5.30 20.21 10.10
N ASP A 55 -4.57 21.32 9.93
CA ASP A 55 -4.40 22.40 10.91
C ASP A 55 -3.86 21.94 12.27
N LYS A 56 -2.95 20.95 12.26
CA LYS A 56 -2.32 20.41 13.48
C LYS A 56 -0.83 20.12 13.33
N PHE A 57 -0.05 20.77 14.17
CA PHE A 57 1.33 20.40 14.47
C PHE A 57 1.44 19.73 15.85
N LEU A 58 1.41 18.40 15.89
CA LEU A 58 1.32 17.61 17.11
C LEU A 58 2.63 17.56 17.92
N SER A 59 2.48 17.41 19.23
CA SER A 59 3.58 17.07 20.14
C SER A 59 3.93 15.57 20.06
N PHE A 60 5.12 15.19 20.52
CA PHE A 60 5.51 13.78 20.57
C PHE A 60 4.59 12.92 21.45
N GLU A 61 4.01 13.48 22.50
CA GLU A 61 3.06 12.77 23.37
C GLU A 61 1.79 12.40 22.56
N GLU A 62 1.21 13.37 21.86
CA GLU A 62 0.04 13.14 21.00
C GLU A 62 0.35 12.17 19.85
N MET A 63 1.52 12.30 19.21
CA MET A 63 1.94 11.41 18.13
C MET A 63 2.12 9.96 18.62
N ASN A 64 2.71 9.78 19.80
CA ASN A 64 2.88 8.46 20.41
C ASN A 64 1.55 7.83 20.79
N ASP A 65 0.62 8.62 21.34
CA ASP A 65 -0.72 8.15 21.64
C ASP A 65 -1.45 7.65 20.38
N ILE A 66 -1.31 8.35 19.26
CA ILE A 66 -1.88 7.92 17.97
C ILE A 66 -1.20 6.63 17.49
N ALA A 67 0.12 6.60 17.45
CA ALA A 67 0.89 5.43 16.98
C ALA A 67 0.57 4.18 17.81
N ASN A 68 0.50 4.30 19.14
CA ASN A 68 0.17 3.20 20.03
C ASN A 68 -1.27 2.71 19.81
N LYS A 69 -2.25 3.62 19.72
CA LYS A 69 -3.65 3.25 19.44
C LYS A 69 -3.81 2.52 18.12
N ILE A 70 -3.08 2.92 17.08
CA ILE A 70 -3.10 2.24 15.78
C ILE A 70 -2.51 0.83 15.91
N ASN A 71 -1.33 0.69 16.51
CA ASN A 71 -0.69 -0.61 16.72
C ASN A 71 -1.57 -1.57 17.54
N GLU A 72 -2.11 -1.11 18.68
CA GLU A 72 -3.01 -1.89 19.52
C GLU A 72 -4.29 -2.29 18.76
N SER A 73 -4.87 -1.38 17.98
CA SER A 73 -6.04 -1.66 17.15
C SER A 73 -5.75 -2.70 16.06
N LEU A 74 -4.52 -2.74 15.56
CA LEU A 74 -4.04 -3.78 14.64
C LEU A 74 -3.73 -5.11 15.35
N GLY A 75 -3.73 -5.14 16.69
CA GLY A 75 -3.47 -6.33 17.50
C GLY A 75 -1.98 -6.54 17.81
N ILE A 76 -1.18 -5.49 17.68
CA ILE A 76 0.27 -5.51 17.91
C ILE A 76 0.58 -5.24 19.37
N ASP A 77 1.45 -6.06 19.95
CA ASP A 77 2.03 -5.82 21.27
C ASP A 77 3.05 -4.67 21.19
N ILE A 78 2.66 -3.52 21.75
CA ILE A 78 3.48 -2.31 21.73
C ILE A 78 4.78 -2.44 22.55
N SER A 79 4.91 -3.45 23.41
CA SER A 79 6.09 -3.62 24.27
C SER A 79 7.36 -4.03 23.52
N ASN A 80 7.21 -4.57 22.31
CA ASN A 80 8.31 -5.09 21.49
C ASN A 80 8.51 -4.33 20.16
N LEU A 81 7.94 -3.14 20.03
CA LEU A 81 8.09 -2.31 18.84
C LEU A 81 9.50 -1.72 18.74
N GLU A 82 10.05 -1.74 17.53
CA GLU A 82 11.11 -0.80 17.20
C GLU A 82 10.49 0.61 17.19
N TYR A 83 11.13 1.55 17.88
CA TYR A 83 10.65 2.91 18.05
C TYR A 83 11.74 3.91 17.70
N THR A 84 11.41 4.86 16.83
CA THR A 84 12.29 5.98 16.50
C THR A 84 11.52 7.30 16.54
N LYS A 85 12.20 8.35 17.04
CA LYS A 85 11.70 9.72 16.95
C LYS A 85 12.70 10.60 16.22
N THR A 86 12.21 11.58 15.47
CA THR A 86 13.03 12.58 14.79
C THR A 86 12.41 13.96 14.95
N GLU A 87 13.24 14.97 15.19
CA GLU A 87 12.83 16.39 15.28
C GLU A 87 13.80 17.25 14.48
N GLN A 88 13.27 18.12 13.63
CA GLN A 88 14.03 19.13 12.88
C GLN A 88 13.17 20.38 12.72
N ASP A 89 13.57 21.49 13.35
CA ASP A 89 12.87 22.79 13.30
C ASP A 89 11.34 22.66 13.43
N ASN A 90 10.63 22.67 12.30
CA ASN A 90 9.18 22.60 12.20
C ASN A 90 8.66 21.23 11.73
N PHE A 91 9.43 20.16 11.93
CA PHE A 91 9.08 18.79 11.57
C PHE A 91 9.33 17.85 12.74
N ARG A 92 8.36 16.96 12.98
CA ARG A 92 8.44 15.87 13.95
C ARG A 92 7.99 14.59 13.30
N GLN A 93 8.66 13.50 13.64
CA GLN A 93 8.29 12.17 13.21
C GLN A 93 8.35 11.19 14.38
N VAL A 94 7.33 10.35 14.49
CA VAL A 94 7.31 9.12 15.26
C VAL A 94 7.22 7.96 14.28
N TYR A 95 8.13 7.00 14.39
CA TYR A 95 8.13 5.76 13.63
C TYR A 95 8.08 4.59 14.59
N THR A 96 7.16 3.67 14.34
CA THR A 96 7.11 2.37 15.00
C THR A 96 7.13 1.26 13.97
N TYR A 97 7.76 0.15 14.31
CA TYR A 97 7.78 -1.04 13.47
C TYR A 97 7.67 -2.31 14.31
N SER A 98 6.77 -3.19 13.87
CA SER A 98 6.55 -4.52 14.42
C SER A 98 6.90 -5.54 13.35
N LYS A 99 7.76 -6.50 13.70
CA LYS A 99 8.01 -7.68 12.87
C LYS A 99 7.65 -8.92 13.66
N ASN A 100 6.68 -9.69 13.18
CA ASN A 100 6.42 -11.03 13.69
C ASN A 100 7.14 -12.04 12.79
N MET A 101 8.07 -12.81 13.39
CA MET A 101 8.68 -14.03 12.85
C MET A 101 8.95 -14.01 11.33
N ASP A 102 9.62 -12.94 10.85
CA ASP A 102 10.00 -12.69 9.46
C ASP A 102 8.89 -12.53 8.41
N SER A 103 7.62 -12.75 8.77
CA SER A 103 6.53 -12.96 7.82
C SER A 103 5.44 -11.90 7.80
N HIS A 104 5.29 -11.17 8.91
CA HIS A 104 4.32 -10.07 9.04
C HIS A 104 5.01 -8.83 9.59
N GLY A 105 4.96 -7.74 8.83
CA GLY A 105 5.59 -6.47 9.18
C GLY A 105 4.55 -5.35 9.18
N VAL A 106 4.47 -4.57 10.26
CA VAL A 106 3.63 -3.38 10.32
C VAL A 106 4.47 -2.19 10.73
N SER A 107 4.46 -1.12 9.94
CA SER A 107 5.00 0.17 10.34
C SER A 107 3.88 1.18 10.53
N VAL A 108 4.07 2.07 11.50
CA VAL A 108 3.23 3.26 11.68
C VAL A 108 4.15 4.46 11.77
N ILE A 109 3.98 5.40 10.84
CA ILE A 109 4.67 6.68 10.80
C ILE A 109 3.64 7.77 11.09
N ILE A 110 3.94 8.63 12.07
CA ILE A 110 3.24 9.88 12.30
C ILE A 110 4.22 10.99 11.95
N GLU A 111 3.92 11.78 10.93
CA GLU A 111 4.71 12.95 10.54
C GLU A 111 3.89 14.18 10.81
N SER A 112 4.46 15.16 11.50
CA SER A 112 3.80 16.41 11.82
C SER A 112 4.72 17.54 11.38
N GLU A 113 4.20 18.43 10.55
CA GLU A 113 4.97 19.53 9.97
C GLU A 113 4.26 20.88 10.07
N LYS A 114 5.07 21.94 10.12
CA LYS A 114 4.63 23.32 10.20
C LYS A 114 5.40 24.20 9.22
N CYS A 115 4.71 24.70 8.21
CA CYS A 115 5.18 25.75 7.32
C CYS A 115 4.46 27.08 7.64
N GLU A 116 4.92 28.20 7.08
CA GLU A 116 4.45 29.56 7.44
C GLU A 116 2.93 29.72 7.56
N ASN A 117 2.14 29.00 6.76
CA ASN A 117 0.67 29.07 6.76
C ASN A 117 -0.03 27.71 6.81
N VAL A 118 0.70 26.61 7.04
CA VAL A 118 0.14 25.26 7.01
C VAL A 118 0.72 24.46 8.17
N GLU A 119 -0.15 23.94 9.01
CA GLU A 119 0.19 22.89 9.98
C GLU A 119 -0.55 21.63 9.56
N GLN A 120 0.15 20.54 9.35
CA GLN A 120 -0.48 19.28 8.98
C GLN A 120 0.22 18.10 9.62
N THR A 121 -0.58 17.08 9.94
CA THR A 121 -0.08 15.80 10.42
C THR A 121 -0.54 14.70 9.48
N HIS A 122 0.39 13.86 9.04
CA HIS A 122 0.15 12.67 8.25
C HIS A 122 0.32 11.42 9.10
N ILE A 123 -0.61 10.49 8.93
CA ILE A 123 -0.55 9.14 9.46
C ILE A 123 -0.33 8.22 8.27
N ILE A 124 0.78 7.48 8.28
CA ILE A 124 1.10 6.46 7.29
C ILE A 124 1.19 5.11 8.00
N VAL A 125 0.54 4.11 7.45
CA VAL A 125 0.58 2.73 7.96
C VAL A 125 0.88 1.79 6.81
N ASP A 126 1.95 1.02 6.92
CA ASP A 126 2.24 -0.07 5.99
C ASP A 126 2.06 -1.42 6.69
N ILE A 127 1.30 -2.30 6.05
CA ILE A 127 1.11 -3.69 6.44
C ILE A 127 1.68 -4.57 5.34
N ASN A 128 2.68 -5.37 5.67
CA ASN A 128 3.26 -6.38 4.80
C ASN A 128 3.03 -7.76 5.38
N ASN A 129 2.65 -8.73 4.56
CA ASN A 129 2.42 -10.10 4.99
C ASN A 129 2.74 -11.08 3.85
N ASN A 130 3.49 -12.13 4.15
CA ASN A 130 3.87 -13.18 3.19
C ASN A 130 3.36 -14.58 3.54
N GLU A 131 2.47 -14.71 4.54
CA GLU A 131 1.93 -16.02 4.95
C GLU A 131 0.63 -16.36 4.21
N VAL A 132 -0.38 -15.50 4.31
CA VAL A 132 -1.75 -15.82 3.88
C VAL A 132 -2.35 -14.64 3.12
N TYR A 133 -2.42 -14.74 1.79
CA TYR A 133 -2.98 -13.66 0.97
C TYR A 133 -4.44 -13.31 1.29
N LYS A 134 -5.24 -14.27 1.79
CA LYS A 134 -6.67 -14.05 2.08
C LYS A 134 -6.91 -13.04 3.20
N ASP A 135 -5.94 -12.88 4.10
CA ASP A 135 -6.02 -11.94 5.21
C ASP A 135 -6.01 -10.48 4.73
N ILE A 136 -5.63 -10.22 3.47
CA ILE A 136 -5.62 -8.87 2.90
C ILE A 136 -6.99 -8.20 2.98
N VAL A 137 -8.09 -8.94 2.81
CA VAL A 137 -9.45 -8.38 2.82
C VAL A 137 -9.81 -7.86 4.21
N GLU A 138 -9.53 -8.66 5.24
CA GLU A 138 -9.76 -8.30 6.63
C GLU A 138 -8.84 -7.13 7.03
N ASN A 139 -7.55 -7.24 6.74
CA ASN A 139 -6.56 -6.22 7.10
C ASN A 139 -6.82 -4.88 6.39
N TYR A 140 -7.24 -4.90 5.11
CA TYR A 140 -7.62 -3.69 4.38
C TYR A 140 -8.82 -3.01 5.04
N THR A 141 -9.85 -3.79 5.34
CA THR A 141 -11.08 -3.28 5.98
C THR A 141 -10.80 -2.75 7.38
N LYS A 142 -9.97 -3.46 8.15
CA LYS A 142 -9.53 -3.09 9.49
C LYS A 142 -8.76 -1.77 9.47
N LEU A 143 -7.73 -1.66 8.62
CA LEU A 143 -6.94 -0.45 8.49
C LEU A 143 -7.79 0.75 8.06
N LYS A 144 -8.65 0.57 7.06
CA LYS A 144 -9.60 1.61 6.61
C LYS A 144 -10.46 2.14 7.76
N ASN A 145 -10.99 1.25 8.60
CA ASN A 145 -11.82 1.65 9.73
C ASN A 145 -11.03 2.34 10.84
N ILE A 146 -9.78 1.95 11.07
CA ILE A 146 -8.88 2.62 12.02
C ILE A 146 -8.59 4.06 11.56
N LEU A 147 -8.18 4.23 10.30
CA LEU A 147 -7.79 5.54 9.76
C LEU A 147 -8.95 6.53 9.65
N LYS A 148 -10.17 6.03 9.40
CA LYS A 148 -11.40 6.85 9.41
C LYS A 148 -11.67 7.59 10.71
N ASN A 149 -11.12 7.12 11.84
CA ASN A 149 -11.26 7.81 13.12
C ASN A 149 -10.42 9.09 13.20
N TYR A 150 -9.43 9.25 12.32
CA TYR A 150 -8.52 10.39 12.31
C TYR A 150 -8.84 11.38 11.19
N SER A 151 -9.25 10.88 10.01
CA SER A 151 -9.60 11.74 8.88
C SER A 151 -10.63 11.10 7.96
N SER A 152 -11.45 11.95 7.34
CA SER A 152 -12.26 11.57 6.18
C SER A 152 -11.47 11.61 4.87
N ASN A 153 -10.34 12.33 4.85
CA ASN A 153 -9.40 12.34 3.73
C ASN A 153 -8.37 11.23 3.95
N LEU A 154 -8.68 10.06 3.37
CA LEU A 154 -7.87 8.85 3.51
C LEU A 154 -7.62 8.24 2.14
N ASP A 155 -6.38 7.84 1.91
CA ASP A 155 -5.97 7.07 0.75
C ASP A 155 -5.57 5.67 1.22
N LEU A 156 -6.09 4.64 0.58
CA LEU A 156 -5.63 3.27 0.79
C LEU A 156 -5.17 2.67 -0.53
N TYR A 157 -3.96 2.15 -0.50
CA TYR A 157 -3.36 1.36 -1.55
C TYR A 157 -3.15 -0.06 -1.04
N SER A 158 -3.24 -1.02 -1.94
CA SER A 158 -2.93 -2.41 -1.62
C SER A 158 -2.48 -3.13 -2.87
N CYS A 159 -1.65 -4.15 -2.67
CA CYS A 159 -1.09 -4.94 -3.75
C CYS A 159 -0.93 -6.38 -3.32
N ILE A 160 -1.50 -7.31 -4.09
CA ILE A 160 -1.16 -8.74 -3.99
C ILE A 160 -0.02 -9.02 -4.97
N ILE A 161 1.01 -9.72 -4.49
CA ILE A 161 2.19 -10.08 -5.26
C ILE A 161 2.26 -11.61 -5.33
N GLY A 162 2.29 -12.12 -6.54
CA GLY A 162 2.62 -13.50 -6.82
C GLY A 162 3.78 -13.62 -7.80
N TYR A 163 4.19 -14.85 -8.04
CA TYR A 163 5.29 -15.14 -8.96
C TYR A 163 5.13 -16.48 -9.67
N PHE A 164 5.71 -16.55 -10.86
CA PHE A 164 5.97 -17.79 -11.58
C PHE A 164 7.45 -18.12 -11.46
N GLU A 165 7.77 -19.40 -11.22
CA GLU A 165 9.15 -19.90 -11.34
C GLU A 165 9.56 -19.75 -12.81
N GLU A 166 10.68 -19.06 -13.07
CA GLU A 166 11.22 -18.74 -14.40
C GLU A 166 10.59 -17.56 -15.17
N LYS A 167 11.21 -17.25 -16.31
CA LYS A 167 10.75 -16.24 -17.27
C LYS A 167 9.54 -16.72 -18.05
N VAL A 168 8.39 -16.08 -17.84
CA VAL A 168 7.20 -16.27 -18.67
C VAL A 168 7.40 -15.59 -20.03
N ASP A 169 6.99 -16.24 -21.13
CA ASP A 169 7.03 -15.64 -22.47
C ASP A 169 6.25 -14.32 -22.46
N LYS A 170 6.87 -13.25 -22.98
CA LYS A 170 6.26 -11.92 -23.08
C LYS A 170 4.89 -11.92 -23.77
N LYS A 171 4.65 -12.85 -24.71
CA LYS A 171 3.33 -13.02 -25.33
C LYS A 171 2.26 -13.44 -24.31
N CYS A 172 2.63 -14.15 -23.26
CA CYS A 172 1.74 -14.57 -22.19
C CYS A 172 1.41 -13.45 -21.20
N TYR A 173 2.23 -12.40 -21.08
CA TYR A 173 1.96 -11.27 -20.18
C TYR A 173 0.60 -10.63 -20.47
N ASN A 174 0.36 -10.34 -21.76
CA ASN A 174 -0.90 -9.77 -22.22
C ASN A 174 -2.09 -10.70 -21.94
N SER A 175 -1.91 -12.01 -22.03
CA SER A 175 -2.95 -12.99 -21.71
C SER A 175 -3.27 -13.02 -20.22
N ILE A 176 -2.25 -13.04 -19.35
CA ILE A 176 -2.44 -13.03 -17.89
C ILE A 176 -3.13 -11.74 -17.45
N ALA A 177 -2.63 -10.58 -17.89
CA ALA A 177 -3.25 -9.29 -17.57
C ALA A 177 -4.70 -9.22 -18.10
N LYS A 178 -4.95 -9.68 -19.33
CA LYS A 178 -6.31 -9.72 -19.90
C LYS A 178 -7.25 -10.62 -19.10
N ASN A 179 -6.78 -11.77 -18.63
CA ASN A 179 -7.59 -12.68 -17.81
C ASN A 179 -7.97 -12.02 -16.49
N ILE A 180 -7.00 -11.42 -15.78
CA ILE A 180 -7.26 -10.68 -14.54
C ILE A 180 -8.28 -9.56 -14.76
N PHE A 181 -8.11 -8.76 -15.83
CA PHE A 181 -9.06 -7.71 -16.18
C PHE A 181 -10.46 -8.26 -16.49
N SER A 182 -10.54 -9.38 -17.19
CA SER A 182 -11.80 -10.04 -17.51
C SER A 182 -12.50 -10.56 -16.26
N ASP A 183 -11.76 -11.19 -15.35
CA ASP A 183 -12.29 -11.72 -14.08
C ASP A 183 -12.85 -10.60 -13.18
N LEU A 184 -12.25 -9.42 -13.24
CA LEU A 184 -12.65 -8.24 -12.49
C LEU A 184 -13.67 -7.35 -13.21
N ASN A 185 -14.16 -7.75 -14.39
CA ASN A 185 -15.00 -6.91 -15.27
C ASN A 185 -14.40 -5.51 -15.50
N ALA A 186 -13.07 -5.42 -15.55
CA ALA A 186 -12.33 -4.17 -15.60
C ALA A 186 -12.17 -3.68 -17.04
N VAL A 187 -12.28 -2.37 -17.23
CA VAL A 187 -12.02 -1.67 -18.49
C VAL A 187 -10.62 -1.09 -18.45
N LYS A 188 -9.73 -1.59 -19.31
CA LYS A 188 -8.39 -1.04 -19.55
C LYS A 188 -8.45 0.45 -19.90
N LYS A 189 -7.57 1.23 -19.28
CA LYS A 189 -7.39 2.67 -19.51
C LYS A 189 -6.06 2.96 -20.18
N GLU A 190 -4.98 2.48 -19.60
CA GLU A 190 -3.62 2.68 -20.12
C GLU A 190 -2.82 1.39 -20.04
N GLU A 191 -1.78 1.30 -20.87
CA GLU A 191 -0.82 0.20 -20.85
C GLU A 191 0.55 0.74 -21.18
N ILE A 192 1.53 0.29 -20.41
CA ILE A 192 2.96 0.53 -20.61
C ILE A 192 3.59 -0.85 -20.77
N GLN A 193 4.37 -1.02 -21.83
CA GLN A 193 5.05 -2.28 -22.11
C GLN A 193 6.49 -2.02 -22.55
N ASP A 194 7.43 -2.53 -21.77
CA ASP A 194 8.87 -2.48 -22.04
C ASP A 194 9.42 -3.89 -22.24
N GLU A 195 10.75 -4.07 -22.30
CA GLU A 195 11.38 -5.36 -22.60
C GLU A 195 11.00 -6.46 -21.60
N ASN A 196 11.04 -6.16 -20.30
CA ASN A 196 10.84 -7.11 -19.19
C ASN A 196 9.59 -6.81 -18.35
N MET A 197 8.74 -5.86 -18.76
CA MET A 197 7.60 -5.40 -17.96
C MET A 197 6.37 -5.14 -18.82
N LEU A 198 5.19 -5.47 -18.27
CA LEU A 198 3.89 -4.99 -18.71
C LEU A 198 3.19 -4.36 -17.50
N SER A 199 2.63 -3.17 -17.63
CA SER A 199 1.80 -2.52 -16.61
C SER A 199 0.52 -2.01 -17.26
N VAL A 200 -0.64 -2.41 -16.74
CA VAL A 200 -1.96 -2.10 -17.28
C VAL A 200 -2.82 -1.48 -16.19
N THR A 201 -3.25 -0.24 -16.39
CA THR A 201 -4.20 0.43 -15.49
C THR A 201 -5.62 0.33 -16.02
N GLY A 202 -6.58 0.31 -15.10
CA GLY A 202 -7.97 0.01 -15.41
C GLY A 202 -8.96 0.56 -14.41
N TYR A 203 -10.22 0.44 -14.78
CA TYR A 203 -11.34 0.72 -13.90
C TYR A 203 -12.29 -0.47 -13.85
N THR A 204 -12.66 -0.91 -12.65
CA THR A 204 -13.77 -1.83 -12.42
C THR A 204 -14.83 -1.17 -11.53
N SER A 205 -16.10 -1.46 -11.79
CA SER A 205 -17.21 -1.08 -10.90
C SER A 205 -17.26 -1.90 -9.62
N ASP A 206 -16.46 -2.96 -9.53
CA ASP A 206 -16.41 -3.82 -8.37
C ASP A 206 -15.70 -3.17 -7.17
N LEU A 207 -14.82 -2.21 -7.43
CA LEU A 207 -14.12 -1.43 -6.40
C LEU A 207 -14.71 -0.02 -6.32
N ASN A 208 -14.96 0.45 -5.10
CA ASN A 208 -15.56 1.77 -4.86
C ASN A 208 -14.52 2.89 -4.92
N GLU A 209 -13.35 2.68 -4.30
CA GLU A 209 -12.26 3.64 -4.35
C GLU A 209 -11.70 3.75 -5.77
N TYR A 210 -11.37 4.98 -6.18
CA TYR A 210 -10.61 5.24 -7.40
C TYR A 210 -9.84 6.53 -7.27
N ILE A 211 -8.78 6.63 -8.07
CA ILE A 211 -8.10 7.88 -8.34
C ILE A 211 -8.53 8.43 -9.69
N ALA A 212 -8.51 9.75 -9.82
CA ALA A 212 -8.77 10.43 -11.09
C ALA A 212 -7.51 11.10 -11.61
N TYR A 213 -7.05 10.73 -12.80
CA TYR A 213 -5.94 11.42 -13.48
C TYR A 213 -6.15 11.37 -14.99
N GLY A 214 -5.68 12.42 -15.70
CA GLY A 214 -5.79 12.48 -17.17
C GLY A 214 -7.23 12.38 -17.71
N GLY A 215 -8.25 12.71 -16.91
CA GLY A 215 -9.67 12.54 -17.25
C GLY A 215 -10.19 11.10 -17.10
N ASN A 216 -9.36 10.16 -16.68
CA ASN A 216 -9.72 8.78 -16.39
C ASN A 216 -9.98 8.58 -14.89
N LYS A 217 -10.88 7.65 -14.57
CA LYS A 217 -10.93 6.99 -13.25
C LYS A 217 -10.14 5.70 -13.35
N VAL A 218 -9.28 5.44 -12.37
CA VAL A 218 -8.45 4.24 -12.28
C VAL A 218 -8.55 3.69 -10.86
N ASN A 219 -8.78 2.39 -10.73
CA ASN A 219 -8.79 1.68 -9.45
C ASN A 219 -8.20 0.28 -9.49
N LEU A 220 -7.57 -0.08 -10.61
CA LEU A 220 -6.88 -1.34 -10.79
C LEU A 220 -5.59 -1.08 -11.55
N ASN A 221 -4.50 -1.67 -11.09
CA ASN A 221 -3.22 -1.71 -11.78
C ASN A 221 -2.67 -3.13 -11.74
N VAL A 222 -2.48 -3.74 -12.92
CA VAL A 222 -1.89 -5.08 -13.04
C VAL A 222 -0.53 -4.95 -13.69
N SER A 223 0.51 -5.40 -13.01
CA SER A 223 1.87 -5.41 -13.56
C SER A 223 2.43 -6.82 -13.61
N LEU A 224 3.17 -7.13 -14.67
CA LEU A 224 4.01 -8.32 -14.76
C LEU A 224 5.44 -7.90 -15.03
N ARG A 225 6.39 -8.44 -14.28
CA ARG A 225 7.80 -8.10 -14.43
C ARG A 225 8.69 -9.30 -14.17
N TYR A 226 9.63 -9.54 -15.08
CA TYR A 226 10.69 -10.52 -14.87
C TYR A 226 11.84 -9.91 -14.07
N SER A 227 12.26 -10.59 -13.01
CA SER A 227 13.45 -10.27 -12.21
C SER A 227 14.60 -11.19 -12.60
N GLU A 228 15.66 -10.65 -13.20
CA GLU A 228 16.89 -11.40 -13.52
C GLU A 228 17.64 -11.85 -12.26
N TYR A 229 17.49 -11.11 -11.15
CA TYR A 229 18.15 -11.43 -9.89
C TYR A 229 17.53 -12.66 -9.21
N GLU A 230 16.21 -12.77 -9.25
CA GLU A 230 15.48 -13.87 -8.60
C GLU A 230 15.13 -15.01 -9.55
N ASP A 231 15.31 -14.82 -10.86
CA ASP A 231 14.89 -15.75 -11.92
C ASP A 231 13.39 -16.09 -11.83
N LYS A 232 12.57 -15.06 -11.57
CA LYS A 232 11.12 -15.16 -11.38
C LYS A 232 10.39 -14.14 -12.22
N THR A 233 9.19 -14.48 -12.68
CA THR A 233 8.24 -13.50 -13.21
C THR A 233 7.21 -13.15 -12.15
N PHE A 234 7.24 -11.92 -11.67
CA PHE A 234 6.27 -11.41 -10.72
C PHE A 234 4.98 -10.95 -11.40
N VAL A 235 3.86 -11.15 -10.72
CA VAL A 235 2.56 -10.58 -11.03
C VAL A 235 2.09 -9.75 -9.83
N TYR A 236 1.71 -8.51 -10.11
CA TYR A 236 1.24 -7.55 -9.13
C TYR A 236 -0.19 -7.17 -9.48
N ILE A 237 -1.09 -7.25 -8.51
CA ILE A 237 -2.47 -6.76 -8.64
C ILE A 237 -2.68 -5.69 -7.57
N GLY A 238 -2.54 -4.44 -7.99
CA GLY A 238 -2.62 -3.25 -7.15
C GLY A 238 -3.94 -2.51 -7.29
N THR A 239 -4.38 -1.89 -6.20
CA THR A 239 -5.56 -1.02 -6.14
C THR A 239 -5.27 0.21 -5.28
N PRO A 240 -5.60 1.44 -5.70
CA PRO A 240 -5.94 1.80 -7.07
C PRO A 240 -4.73 1.73 -8.02
N LEU A 241 -3.51 1.88 -7.48
CA LEU A 241 -2.22 1.77 -8.16
C LEU A 241 -1.23 0.95 -7.33
N ILE A 242 -0.15 0.50 -7.97
CA ILE A 242 0.99 -0.11 -7.28
C ILE A 242 1.89 1.03 -6.80
N VAL A 243 2.07 1.15 -5.49
CA VAL A 243 2.93 2.16 -4.84
C VAL A 243 4.21 1.58 -4.23
N LEU A 244 4.45 0.28 -4.48
CA LEU A 244 5.67 -0.41 -4.10
C LEU A 244 6.77 -0.15 -5.12
N GLU A 245 8.01 -0.07 -4.65
CA GLU A 245 9.17 -0.14 -5.52
C GLU A 245 9.30 -1.56 -6.10
N TYR A 246 9.59 -1.65 -7.40
CA TYR A 246 9.80 -2.88 -8.15
C TYR A 246 11.21 -2.96 -8.74
#